data_AF-A0A814XZ91-F1
#
_entry.id   AF-A0A814XZ91-F1
#
_cell.length_a   1.000
_cell.length_b   1.000
_cell.length_c   1.000
_cell.angle_alpha   90.00
_cell.angle_beta   90.00
_cell.angle_gamma   90.00
#
_symmetry.space_group_name_H-M   'P 1'
#
loop_
_entity.id
_entity.type
_entity.pdbx_description
1 polymer ?
#
loop_
_entity_poly.entity_id
_entity_poly.type
_entity_poly.pdbx_seq_one_letter_code
_entity_poly.pdbx_strand_id
1 'polypeptide(L)'
;MEGRTSSGTSCKKSARLLLCSKLLIIFFVLFLFNVYISPRRFLQSYHNVITDYRFSSLENNHLIGRVFIAINLYQSQSLLEDGSWTCTLMELIDQLGPNNVYLSIFENNSTDATPHLLRQIEKQLKCEHTIVTTTINLDEDQYASLYINDRKGKYLSRMAYLAMVRNRALEPIMSNGRFSKVLFLNDIVFSSQDVIQLLQTNSGNYAAACALDFINPVKFYDTFATRDSSGYSMGLPLYPYFSPGQSQSQTLRNSLIHVKSCWSGMVAFDSKPFDNGLKFRSLDNVSDYDASECCLIHADINQPNRTFINPRIHVAYSKFVYIWHKRLAYFESIWKPVQRVITYLANLPRYNKFRLNGIHPSERLPFKERLCQAFRDHLVYNPEDLPPKTDLREQMTPVEDQSRIGSCSANCLAGAYEYLTKRGSHQNIDISSLFIYYNGRVKENGSENAITDSGCSMTRIIEALEEYGTCLESLWPSDITQVNEQPSDEAYQQAKHHKITDALQINIDLYEMKSCLAQGFPFAFGLKFFSSFDQAAQSGIVPMPNSSDRTRQSDGSHALLAVGYNDQSQSFIVRNSWGEDWGDKSYCYIPYDYITDSNLCFDVWTVRKVATDDFGQDHWDTDDSVDY
;
A
#
# COMPACT_ATOMS: atom_id res chain seq x y z
N MET A 1 6.11 -58.24 51.40
CA MET A 1 5.25 -59.14 50.60
C MET A 1 4.15 -58.33 49.97
N GLU A 2 3.83 -58.68 48.74
CA GLU A 2 3.14 -57.89 47.72
C GLU A 2 1.64 -57.67 47.98
N GLY A 3 1.10 -56.67 47.27
CA GLY A 3 -0.35 -56.45 47.14
C GLY A 3 -0.69 -55.22 46.29
N ARG A 4 -0.29 -55.18 45.01
CA ARG A 4 -0.76 -54.16 44.03
C ARG A 4 -1.99 -54.67 43.29
N THR A 5 -3.12 -54.01 43.46
CA THR A 5 -4.36 -54.20 42.69
C THR A 5 -4.29 -53.51 41.33
N SER A 6 -4.42 -54.29 40.24
CA SER A 6 -4.59 -53.85 38.85
C SER A 6 -6.07 -53.95 38.44
N SER A 7 -6.82 -52.85 38.47
CA SER A 7 -8.19 -52.86 37.91
C SER A 7 -8.68 -51.54 37.29
N GLY A 8 -7.96 -50.42 37.44
CA GLY A 8 -8.45 -49.10 37.01
C GLY A 8 -8.15 -48.66 35.56
N THR A 9 -7.20 -49.31 34.86
CA THR A 9 -6.65 -48.80 33.59
C THR A 9 -7.26 -49.42 32.32
N SER A 10 -7.89 -50.60 32.41
CA SER A 10 -8.47 -51.30 31.25
C SER A 10 -9.82 -50.68 30.80
N CYS A 11 -10.68 -50.32 31.76
CA CYS A 11 -12.02 -49.80 31.47
C CYS A 11 -12.01 -48.42 30.76
N LYS A 12 -11.02 -47.57 31.06
CA LYS A 12 -10.86 -46.24 30.42
C LYS A 12 -10.37 -46.32 28.97
N LYS A 13 -9.64 -47.37 28.57
CA LYS A 13 -9.17 -47.57 27.18
C LYS A 13 -10.31 -48.02 26.27
N SER A 14 -11.14 -48.96 26.72
CA SER A 14 -12.31 -49.45 25.96
C SER A 14 -13.37 -48.37 25.73
N ALA A 15 -13.61 -47.51 26.73
CA ALA A 15 -14.53 -46.37 26.59
C ALA A 15 -14.05 -45.33 25.55
N ARG A 16 -12.72 -45.10 25.47
CA ARG A 16 -12.12 -44.20 24.46
C ARG A 16 -12.20 -44.78 23.04
N LEU A 17 -11.98 -46.08 22.87
CA LEU A 17 -12.12 -46.77 21.58
C LEU A 17 -13.57 -46.75 21.05
N LEU A 18 -14.55 -46.97 21.93
CA LEU A 18 -15.98 -46.88 21.61
C LEU A 18 -16.42 -45.44 21.29
N LEU A 19 -15.82 -44.43 21.92
CA LEU A 19 -16.09 -43.03 21.59
C LEU A 19 -15.50 -42.66 20.22
N CYS A 20 -14.26 -43.10 19.93
CA CYS A 20 -13.63 -42.88 18.62
C CYS A 20 -14.37 -43.56 17.48
N SER A 21 -14.85 -44.80 17.66
CA SER A 21 -15.62 -45.51 16.62
C SER A 21 -16.97 -44.86 16.36
N LYS A 22 -17.66 -44.37 17.39
CA LYS A 22 -18.92 -43.61 17.24
C LYS A 22 -18.70 -42.27 16.53
N LEU A 23 -17.61 -41.56 16.84
CA LEU A 23 -17.25 -40.31 16.14
C LEU A 23 -16.91 -40.56 14.66
N LEU A 24 -16.23 -41.66 14.34
CA LEU A 24 -15.96 -42.08 12.97
C LEU A 24 -17.23 -42.41 12.18
N ILE A 25 -18.20 -43.09 12.81
CA ILE A 25 -19.50 -43.40 12.19
C ILE A 25 -20.31 -42.12 11.98
N ILE A 26 -20.34 -41.20 12.94
CA ILE A 26 -21.02 -39.90 12.80
C ILE A 26 -20.37 -39.09 11.68
N PHE A 27 -19.03 -39.06 11.59
CA PHE A 27 -18.31 -38.43 10.50
C PHE A 27 -18.68 -39.06 9.15
N PHE A 28 -18.73 -40.39 9.06
CA PHE A 28 -19.09 -41.11 7.84
C PHE A 28 -20.56 -40.87 7.42
N VAL A 29 -21.49 -40.80 8.37
CA VAL A 29 -22.90 -40.49 8.10
C VAL A 29 -23.07 -39.04 7.66
N LEU A 30 -22.40 -38.07 8.32
CA LEU A 30 -22.40 -36.66 7.92
C LEU A 30 -21.71 -36.44 6.56
N PHE A 31 -20.68 -37.24 6.26
CA PHE A 31 -20.02 -37.30 4.96
C PHE A 31 -21.00 -37.78 3.89
N LEU A 32 -21.66 -38.92 4.08
CA LEU A 32 -22.66 -39.45 3.14
C LEU A 32 -23.86 -38.50 2.97
N PHE A 33 -24.32 -37.86 4.03
CA PHE A 33 -25.42 -36.88 3.98
C PHE A 33 -25.05 -35.62 3.19
N ASN A 34 -23.82 -35.10 3.36
CA ASN A 34 -23.31 -33.98 2.55
C ASN A 34 -23.09 -34.36 1.09
N VAL A 35 -22.58 -35.57 0.82
CA VAL A 35 -22.38 -36.12 -0.53
C VAL A 35 -23.71 -36.26 -1.28
N TYR A 36 -24.82 -36.56 -0.60
CA TYR A 36 -26.08 -36.85 -1.29
C TYR A 36 -27.00 -35.62 -1.48
N ILE A 37 -27.02 -34.68 -0.52
CA ILE A 37 -27.98 -33.54 -0.54
C ILE A 37 -27.35 -32.26 -1.11
N SER A 38 -26.06 -32.00 -0.85
CA SER A 38 -25.39 -30.77 -1.31
C SER A 38 -25.26 -30.66 -2.83
N PRO A 39 -24.95 -31.75 -3.59
CA PRO A 39 -24.83 -31.66 -5.04
C PRO A 39 -26.15 -31.35 -5.73
N ARG A 40 -27.31 -31.82 -5.23
CA ARG A 40 -28.62 -31.61 -5.87
C ARG A 40 -29.04 -30.14 -5.91
N ARG A 41 -28.81 -29.39 -4.82
CA ARG A 41 -29.11 -27.94 -4.78
C ARG A 41 -28.10 -27.12 -5.61
N PHE A 42 -26.83 -27.55 -5.64
CA PHE A 42 -25.80 -26.95 -6.49
C PHE A 42 -26.08 -27.18 -7.98
N LEU A 43 -26.47 -28.40 -8.38
CA LEU A 43 -26.80 -28.78 -9.75
C LEU A 43 -27.93 -27.92 -10.33
N GLN A 44 -28.99 -27.68 -9.57
CA GLN A 44 -30.12 -26.87 -10.04
C GLN A 44 -29.74 -25.39 -10.22
N SER A 45 -28.88 -24.85 -9.34
CA SER A 45 -28.36 -23.48 -9.50
C SER A 45 -27.30 -23.37 -10.61
N TYR A 46 -26.45 -24.38 -10.79
CA TYR A 46 -25.35 -24.36 -11.75
C TYR A 46 -25.87 -24.55 -13.18
N HIS A 47 -26.82 -25.46 -13.38
CA HIS A 47 -27.39 -25.73 -14.70
C HIS A 47 -28.23 -24.54 -15.19
N ASN A 48 -29.15 -24.02 -14.37
CA ASN A 48 -30.02 -22.90 -14.75
C ASN A 48 -29.23 -21.63 -15.12
N VAL A 49 -28.16 -21.32 -14.38
CA VAL A 49 -27.30 -20.15 -14.67
C VAL A 49 -26.48 -20.32 -15.95
N ILE A 50 -25.98 -21.52 -16.25
CA ILE A 50 -25.20 -21.78 -17.48
C ILE A 50 -26.09 -21.70 -18.72
N THR A 51 -27.33 -22.20 -18.65
CA THR A 51 -28.28 -22.11 -19.76
C THR A 51 -28.74 -20.68 -20.05
N ASP A 52 -29.07 -19.89 -19.01
CA ASP A 52 -29.49 -18.49 -19.19
C ASP A 52 -28.35 -17.61 -19.73
N TYR A 53 -27.10 -17.83 -19.27
CA TYR A 53 -25.98 -17.02 -19.74
C TYR A 53 -25.49 -17.38 -21.13
N ARG A 54 -25.50 -18.67 -21.53
CA ARG A 54 -25.12 -19.10 -22.90
C ARG A 54 -25.98 -18.43 -23.98
N PHE A 55 -27.26 -18.19 -23.69
CA PHE A 55 -28.14 -17.43 -24.58
C PHE A 55 -27.78 -15.93 -24.59
N SER A 56 -27.48 -15.33 -23.44
CA SER A 56 -27.12 -13.89 -23.37
C SER A 56 -25.73 -13.55 -23.94
N SER A 57 -24.76 -14.48 -23.89
CA SER A 57 -23.39 -14.25 -24.34
C SER A 57 -23.26 -14.17 -25.86
N LEU A 58 -24.16 -14.83 -26.60
CA LEU A 58 -24.18 -14.79 -28.07
C LEU A 58 -24.71 -13.46 -28.61
N GLU A 59 -25.57 -12.74 -27.88
CA GLU A 59 -26.13 -11.46 -28.33
C GLU A 59 -25.22 -10.24 -28.00
N ASN A 60 -24.26 -10.36 -27.08
CA ASN A 60 -23.53 -9.21 -26.51
C ASN A 60 -22.02 -9.14 -26.80
N ASN A 61 -21.48 -9.94 -27.73
CA ASN A 61 -20.04 -9.90 -28.08
C ASN A 61 -19.59 -8.51 -28.58
N HIS A 62 -20.47 -7.74 -29.20
CA HIS A 62 -20.19 -6.37 -29.65
C HIS A 62 -19.83 -5.39 -28.51
N LEU A 63 -20.15 -5.70 -27.25
CA LEU A 63 -19.89 -4.83 -26.09
C LEU A 63 -18.48 -4.99 -25.50
N ILE A 64 -17.73 -6.03 -25.88
CA ILE A 64 -16.37 -6.29 -25.33
C ILE A 64 -15.36 -5.26 -25.87
N GLY A 65 -15.56 -4.77 -27.10
CA GLY A 65 -14.62 -3.89 -27.79
C GLY A 65 -13.35 -4.61 -28.24
N ARG A 66 -12.28 -3.84 -28.52
CA ARG A 66 -11.01 -4.39 -29.01
C ARG A 66 -10.20 -4.99 -27.88
N VAL A 67 -9.66 -6.19 -28.05
CA VAL A 67 -8.93 -6.94 -27.01
C VAL A 67 -7.46 -7.09 -27.38
N PHE A 68 -6.58 -6.70 -26.47
CA PHE A 68 -5.15 -7.02 -26.54
C PHE A 68 -4.91 -8.33 -25.78
N ILE A 69 -4.47 -9.38 -26.47
CA ILE A 69 -4.17 -10.69 -25.87
C ILE A 69 -2.65 -10.80 -25.70
N ALA A 70 -2.17 -10.82 -24.46
CA ALA A 70 -0.77 -10.99 -24.09
C ALA A 70 -0.53 -12.42 -23.57
N ILE A 71 0.46 -13.11 -24.12
CA ILE A 71 0.78 -14.49 -23.75
C ILE A 71 2.28 -14.62 -23.49
N ASN A 72 2.63 -15.24 -22.36
CA ASN A 72 4.00 -15.62 -22.04
C ASN A 72 4.14 -17.15 -22.05
N LEU A 73 5.12 -17.68 -22.80
CA LEU A 73 5.35 -19.12 -22.94
C LEU A 73 6.80 -19.51 -22.65
N TYR A 74 6.98 -20.69 -22.07
CA TYR A 74 8.27 -21.30 -21.73
C TYR A 74 8.09 -22.83 -21.66
N GLN A 75 8.85 -23.60 -22.43
CA GLN A 75 8.70 -25.06 -22.58
C GLN A 75 7.24 -25.53 -22.70
N SER A 76 6.51 -24.91 -23.62
CA SER A 76 5.09 -25.18 -23.83
C SER A 76 4.82 -26.18 -24.96
N GLN A 77 5.80 -27.00 -25.37
CA GLN A 77 5.60 -27.99 -26.44
C GLN A 77 4.40 -28.90 -26.16
N SER A 78 4.31 -29.46 -24.95
CA SER A 78 3.23 -30.38 -24.57
C SER A 78 1.82 -29.77 -24.64
N LEU A 79 1.73 -28.44 -24.58
CA LEU A 79 0.48 -27.70 -24.73
C LEU A 79 0.12 -27.47 -26.20
N LEU A 80 1.13 -27.25 -27.04
CA LEU A 80 0.99 -26.82 -28.43
C LEU A 80 0.99 -28.00 -29.43
N GLU A 81 1.67 -29.11 -29.12
CA GLU A 81 2.04 -30.15 -30.10
C GLU A 81 0.85 -30.90 -30.71
N ASP A 82 -0.27 -31.02 -30.00
CA ASP A 82 -1.47 -31.67 -30.52
C ASP A 82 -2.47 -30.72 -31.21
N GLY A 83 -2.12 -29.43 -31.31
CA GLY A 83 -2.88 -28.41 -32.02
C GLY A 83 -4.20 -27.99 -31.37
N SER A 84 -4.66 -28.64 -30.30
CA SER A 84 -5.93 -28.28 -29.66
C SER A 84 -5.93 -26.88 -29.06
N TRP A 85 -4.79 -26.47 -28.48
CA TRP A 85 -4.60 -25.11 -27.96
C TRP A 85 -4.67 -24.09 -29.09
N THR A 86 -4.00 -24.37 -30.20
CA THR A 86 -4.05 -23.55 -31.42
C THR A 86 -5.47 -23.40 -31.94
N CYS A 87 -6.22 -24.51 -32.07
CA CYS A 87 -7.62 -24.47 -32.50
C CYS A 87 -8.48 -23.59 -31.58
N THR A 88 -8.27 -23.69 -30.26
CA THR A 88 -9.00 -22.89 -29.26
C THR A 88 -8.66 -21.40 -29.37
N LEU A 89 -7.39 -21.06 -29.59
CA LEU A 89 -6.95 -19.68 -29.81
C LEU A 89 -7.57 -19.11 -31.09
N MET A 90 -7.57 -19.87 -32.20
CA MET A 90 -8.17 -19.44 -33.46
C MET A 90 -9.69 -19.24 -33.33
N GLU A 91 -10.36 -20.17 -32.64
CA GLU A 91 -11.79 -20.04 -32.33
C GLU A 91 -12.08 -18.77 -31.54
N LEU A 92 -11.26 -18.46 -30.52
CA LEU A 92 -11.38 -17.23 -29.75
C LEU A 92 -11.23 -15.97 -30.62
N ILE A 93 -10.22 -15.95 -31.49
CA ILE A 93 -9.98 -14.83 -32.42
C ILE A 93 -11.18 -14.66 -33.37
N ASP A 94 -11.71 -15.77 -33.89
CA ASP A 94 -12.87 -15.74 -34.77
C ASP A 94 -14.14 -15.26 -34.02
N GLN A 95 -14.34 -15.67 -32.76
CA GLN A 95 -15.48 -15.25 -31.92
C GLN A 95 -15.44 -13.76 -31.53
N LEU A 96 -14.26 -13.21 -31.24
CA LEU A 96 -14.06 -11.78 -30.94
C LEU A 96 -14.10 -10.92 -32.22
N GLY A 97 -13.84 -11.53 -33.37
CA GLY A 97 -13.62 -10.87 -34.65
C GLY A 97 -12.13 -10.55 -34.84
N PRO A 98 -11.49 -11.02 -35.93
CA PRO A 98 -10.05 -10.85 -36.13
C PRO A 98 -9.57 -9.39 -36.11
N ASN A 99 -10.39 -8.44 -36.56
CA ASN A 99 -10.08 -7.00 -36.54
C ASN A 99 -10.17 -6.38 -35.13
N ASN A 100 -10.83 -7.05 -34.19
CA ASN A 100 -10.98 -6.62 -32.81
C ASN A 100 -9.92 -7.23 -31.89
N VAL A 101 -8.95 -7.97 -32.42
CA VAL A 101 -7.93 -8.65 -31.63
C VAL A 101 -6.55 -8.20 -32.06
N TYR A 102 -5.71 -7.93 -31.06
CA TYR A 102 -4.26 -7.89 -31.24
C TYR A 102 -3.64 -8.98 -30.38
N LEU A 103 -2.86 -9.88 -30.98
CA LEU A 103 -2.21 -10.99 -30.28
C LEU A 103 -0.72 -10.74 -30.11
N SER A 104 -0.25 -10.70 -28.87
CA SER A 104 1.17 -10.56 -28.52
C SER A 104 1.64 -11.79 -27.75
N ILE A 105 2.50 -12.60 -28.36
CA ILE A 105 3.13 -13.77 -27.73
C ILE A 105 4.60 -13.49 -27.54
N PHE A 106 5.06 -13.56 -26.28
CA PHE A 106 6.48 -13.50 -25.95
C PHE A 106 6.91 -14.84 -25.35
N GLU A 107 7.69 -15.58 -26.11
CA GLU A 107 8.35 -16.82 -25.71
C GLU A 107 9.84 -16.55 -25.55
N ASN A 108 10.41 -17.11 -24.49
CA ASN A 108 11.84 -17.00 -24.29
C ASN A 108 12.46 -18.22 -23.63
N ASN A 109 13.71 -18.53 -24.01
CA ASN A 109 14.56 -19.57 -23.41
C ASN A 109 14.03 -21.01 -23.53
N SER A 110 13.05 -21.30 -24.40
CA SER A 110 12.62 -22.68 -24.62
C SER A 110 13.68 -23.51 -25.35
N THR A 111 13.93 -24.71 -24.83
CA THR A 111 14.83 -25.72 -25.45
C THR A 111 14.09 -26.83 -26.18
N ASP A 112 12.77 -26.85 -26.10
CA ASP A 112 11.88 -27.81 -26.74
C ASP A 112 11.35 -27.28 -28.09
N ALA A 113 10.36 -27.94 -28.69
CA ALA A 113 9.79 -27.52 -29.96
C ALA A 113 8.89 -26.26 -29.89
N THR A 114 8.75 -25.59 -28.74
CA THR A 114 7.87 -24.42 -28.58
C THR A 114 8.12 -23.34 -29.63
N PRO A 115 9.37 -22.88 -29.89
CA PRO A 115 9.61 -21.83 -30.88
C PRO A 115 9.24 -22.26 -32.30
N HIS A 116 9.45 -23.54 -32.63
CA HIS A 116 9.10 -24.10 -33.93
C HIS A 116 7.58 -24.15 -34.12
N LEU A 117 6.84 -24.60 -33.11
CA LEU A 117 5.39 -24.69 -33.13
C LEU A 117 4.76 -23.29 -33.23
N LEU A 118 5.29 -22.29 -32.53
CA LEU A 118 4.81 -20.90 -32.64
C LEU A 118 4.94 -20.35 -34.07
N ARG A 119 6.03 -20.63 -34.78
CA ARG A 119 6.18 -20.25 -36.21
C ARG A 119 5.17 -20.95 -37.13
N GLN A 120 4.68 -22.14 -36.76
CA GLN A 120 3.63 -22.81 -37.51
C GLN A 120 2.24 -22.22 -37.22
N ILE A 121 2.02 -21.79 -35.98
CA ILE A 121 0.80 -21.11 -35.54
C ILE A 121 0.69 -19.73 -36.21
N GLU A 122 1.80 -18.98 -36.27
CA GLU A 122 1.85 -17.64 -36.86
C GLU A 122 1.28 -17.61 -38.28
N LYS A 123 1.61 -18.61 -39.10
CA LYS A 123 1.14 -18.75 -40.49
C LYS A 123 -0.38 -18.90 -40.62
N GLN A 124 -1.08 -19.22 -39.54
CA GLN A 124 -2.52 -19.48 -39.51
C GLN A 124 -3.32 -18.32 -38.89
N LEU A 125 -2.65 -17.32 -38.30
CA LEU A 125 -3.31 -16.21 -37.63
C LEU A 125 -3.99 -15.25 -38.61
N LYS A 126 -5.21 -14.82 -38.27
CA LYS A 126 -6.01 -13.88 -39.06
C LYS A 126 -6.03 -12.45 -38.49
N CYS A 127 -5.59 -12.26 -37.24
CA CYS A 127 -5.59 -10.98 -36.55
C CYS A 127 -4.21 -10.31 -36.64
N GLU A 128 -4.14 -9.02 -36.29
CA GLU A 128 -2.87 -8.36 -36.04
C GLU A 128 -2.14 -9.05 -34.88
N HIS A 129 -0.83 -9.23 -35.02
CA HIS A 129 -0.06 -9.96 -34.04
C HIS A 129 1.42 -9.58 -34.02
N THR A 130 2.06 -9.90 -32.90
CA THR A 130 3.51 -9.95 -32.72
C THR A 130 3.85 -11.25 -31.99
N ILE A 131 4.69 -12.09 -32.58
CA ILE A 131 5.23 -13.29 -31.92
C ILE A 131 6.73 -13.14 -31.83
N VAL A 132 7.26 -13.12 -30.60
CA VAL A 132 8.70 -13.05 -30.34
C VAL A 132 9.11 -14.37 -29.70
N THR A 133 10.07 -15.06 -30.33
CA THR A 133 10.76 -16.23 -29.77
C THR A 133 12.23 -15.88 -29.64
N THR A 134 12.77 -15.83 -28.42
CA THR A 134 14.14 -15.34 -28.20
C THR A 134 14.88 -16.10 -27.09
N THR A 135 16.21 -15.94 -27.05
CA THR A 135 17.02 -16.35 -25.90
C THR A 135 17.49 -15.10 -25.17
N ILE A 136 17.23 -15.02 -23.88
CA ILE A 136 17.65 -13.90 -23.03
C ILE A 136 19.00 -14.23 -22.43
N ASN A 137 20.02 -13.48 -22.83
CA ASN A 137 21.32 -13.52 -22.18
C ASN A 137 21.30 -12.60 -20.95
N LEU A 138 21.16 -13.20 -19.78
CA LEU A 138 21.06 -12.47 -18.51
C LEU A 138 22.38 -11.80 -18.08
N ASP A 139 23.50 -12.15 -18.72
CA ASP A 139 24.82 -11.56 -18.44
C ASP A 139 25.01 -10.18 -19.09
N GLU A 140 24.06 -9.72 -19.91
CA GLU A 140 24.11 -8.37 -20.50
C GLU A 140 23.77 -7.28 -19.48
N ASP A 141 24.50 -6.16 -19.53
CA ASP A 141 24.35 -5.03 -18.59
C ASP A 141 22.93 -4.46 -18.51
N GLN A 142 22.15 -4.57 -19.60
CA GLN A 142 20.75 -4.12 -19.62
C GLN A 142 19.84 -4.87 -18.63
N TYR A 143 20.24 -6.06 -18.16
CA TYR A 143 19.52 -6.86 -17.18
C TYR A 143 20.10 -6.77 -15.77
N ALA A 144 21.08 -5.88 -15.54
CA ALA A 144 21.69 -5.69 -14.23
C ALA A 144 20.66 -5.35 -13.14
N SER A 145 19.57 -4.67 -13.50
CA SER A 145 18.45 -4.33 -12.61
C SER A 145 17.59 -5.53 -12.17
N LEU A 146 17.74 -6.70 -12.79
CA LEU A 146 17.05 -7.92 -12.38
C LEU A 146 17.76 -8.63 -11.22
N TYR A 147 19.00 -8.25 -10.93
CA TYR A 147 19.80 -8.87 -9.88
C TYR A 147 19.67 -8.10 -8.57
N ILE A 148 19.47 -8.85 -7.49
CA ILE A 148 19.47 -8.33 -6.13
C ILE A 148 20.83 -8.63 -5.50
N ASN A 149 21.41 -7.63 -4.86
CA ASN A 149 22.60 -7.77 -4.03
C ASN A 149 22.18 -7.78 -2.56
N ASP A 150 22.40 -8.89 -1.87
CA ASP A 150 22.21 -8.96 -0.42
C ASP A 150 23.49 -9.41 0.30
N ARG A 151 23.41 -9.58 1.63
CA ARG A 151 24.55 -10.02 2.46
C ARG A 151 25.10 -11.42 2.08
N LYS A 152 24.36 -12.21 1.30
CA LYS A 152 24.72 -13.56 0.83
C LYS A 152 25.22 -13.56 -0.61
N GLY A 153 25.17 -12.42 -1.31
CA GLY A 153 25.72 -12.23 -2.66
C GLY A 153 24.70 -11.71 -3.66
N LYS A 154 25.10 -11.74 -4.94
CA LYS A 154 24.28 -11.32 -6.08
C LYS A 154 23.46 -12.49 -6.61
N TYR A 155 22.15 -12.36 -6.72
CA TYR A 155 21.26 -13.38 -7.31
C TYR A 155 20.17 -12.77 -8.18
N LEU A 156 19.65 -13.54 -9.14
CA LEU A 156 18.57 -13.09 -10.03
C LEU A 156 17.23 -13.11 -9.28
N SER A 157 16.53 -11.98 -9.27
CA SER A 157 15.17 -11.89 -8.75
C SER A 157 14.19 -12.55 -9.70
N ARG A 158 13.57 -13.66 -9.27
CA ARG A 158 12.51 -14.33 -10.03
C ARG A 158 11.35 -13.38 -10.33
N MET A 159 10.98 -12.51 -9.38
CA MET A 159 9.85 -11.59 -9.55
C MET A 159 10.17 -10.49 -10.56
N ALA A 160 11.38 -9.92 -10.50
CA ALA A 160 11.82 -8.91 -11.47
C ALA A 160 11.88 -9.50 -12.88
N TYR A 161 12.39 -10.73 -13.00
CA TYR A 161 12.43 -11.45 -14.26
C TYR A 161 11.02 -11.69 -14.83
N LEU A 162 10.05 -12.13 -14.01
CA LEU A 162 8.67 -12.32 -14.45
C LEU A 162 8.00 -10.99 -14.84
N ALA A 163 8.22 -9.91 -14.08
CA ALA A 163 7.74 -8.57 -14.42
C ALA A 163 8.27 -8.12 -15.78
N MET A 164 9.57 -8.30 -16.03
CA MET A 164 10.20 -8.00 -17.32
C MET A 164 9.54 -8.80 -18.45
N VAL A 165 9.40 -10.12 -18.31
CA VAL A 165 8.82 -11.00 -19.33
C VAL A 165 7.36 -10.60 -19.66
N ARG A 166 6.57 -10.19 -18.66
CA ARG A 166 5.21 -9.67 -18.89
C ARG A 166 5.21 -8.34 -19.62
N ASN A 167 6.12 -7.45 -19.26
CA ASN A 167 6.27 -6.17 -19.95
C ASN A 167 6.69 -6.36 -21.41
N ARG A 168 7.53 -7.36 -21.72
CA ARG A 168 7.87 -7.71 -23.11
C ARG A 168 6.64 -8.10 -23.92
N ALA A 169 5.73 -8.90 -23.35
CA ALA A 169 4.46 -9.22 -24.03
C ALA A 169 3.54 -8.00 -24.20
N LEU A 170 3.68 -6.96 -23.37
CA LEU A 170 2.91 -5.72 -23.48
C LEU A 170 3.51 -4.67 -24.41
N GLU A 171 4.79 -4.77 -24.81
CA GLU A 171 5.47 -3.75 -25.61
C GLU A 171 4.64 -3.22 -26.80
N PRO A 172 3.92 -4.08 -27.57
CA PRO A 172 3.13 -3.60 -28.71
C PRO A 172 1.88 -2.77 -28.35
N ILE A 173 1.43 -2.74 -27.10
CA ILE A 173 0.13 -2.14 -26.74
C ILE A 173 0.08 -0.64 -27.07
N MET A 174 1.18 0.09 -26.87
CA MET A 174 1.24 1.54 -27.06
C MET A 174 1.30 1.95 -28.54
N SER A 175 1.78 1.07 -29.42
CA SER A 175 1.99 1.36 -30.84
C SER A 175 0.86 0.86 -31.74
N ASN A 176 -0.06 0.04 -31.22
CA ASN A 176 -1.09 -0.64 -32.03
C ASN A 176 -2.51 -0.14 -31.73
N GLY A 177 -2.65 1.10 -31.24
CA GLY A 177 -3.95 1.75 -31.01
C GLY A 177 -4.54 1.48 -29.62
N ARG A 178 -5.80 1.87 -29.42
CA ARG A 178 -6.49 1.69 -28.13
C ARG A 178 -7.23 0.37 -28.07
N PHE A 179 -7.24 -0.20 -26.88
CA PHE A 179 -7.97 -1.42 -26.54
C PHE A 179 -9.04 -1.12 -25.51
N SER A 180 -10.02 -2.00 -25.38
CA SER A 180 -11.02 -1.97 -24.31
C SER A 180 -10.66 -2.90 -23.17
N LYS A 181 -9.94 -3.99 -23.48
CA LYS A 181 -9.51 -5.02 -22.54
C LYS A 181 -8.09 -5.50 -22.85
N VAL A 182 -7.37 -5.87 -21.80
CA VAL A 182 -6.09 -6.59 -21.89
C VAL A 182 -6.29 -7.97 -21.28
N LEU A 183 -6.11 -9.04 -22.05
CA LEU A 183 -6.22 -10.43 -21.62
C LEU A 183 -4.82 -11.02 -21.50
N PHE A 184 -4.46 -11.53 -20.33
CA PHE A 184 -3.26 -12.33 -20.13
C PHE A 184 -3.60 -13.82 -20.08
N LEU A 185 -2.83 -14.61 -20.83
CA LEU A 185 -2.86 -16.07 -20.79
C LEU A 185 -1.46 -16.60 -20.46
N ASN A 186 -1.37 -17.44 -19.43
CA ASN A 186 -0.20 -18.28 -19.22
C ASN A 186 -0.27 -19.54 -20.12
N ASP A 187 0.66 -20.47 -19.93
CA ASP A 187 0.73 -21.82 -20.51
C ASP A 187 -0.35 -22.78 -19.96
N ILE A 188 -1.60 -22.34 -19.99
CA ILE A 188 -2.77 -23.06 -19.48
C ILE A 188 -3.64 -23.64 -20.61
N VAL A 189 -4.41 -24.66 -20.25
CA VAL A 189 -5.56 -25.15 -21.02
C VAL A 189 -6.79 -24.32 -20.67
N PHE A 190 -7.45 -23.77 -21.69
CA PHE A 190 -8.65 -22.95 -21.58
C PHE A 190 -9.69 -23.32 -22.66
N SER A 191 -10.85 -22.66 -22.64
CA SER A 191 -11.80 -22.65 -23.76
C SER A 191 -12.12 -21.23 -24.20
N SER A 192 -12.45 -21.05 -25.48
CA SER A 192 -12.88 -19.76 -26.04
C SER A 192 -14.06 -19.17 -25.25
N GLN A 193 -15.06 -19.99 -24.92
CA GLN A 193 -16.22 -19.60 -24.12
C GLN A 193 -15.84 -19.09 -22.71
N ASP A 194 -14.88 -19.76 -22.05
CA ASP A 194 -14.39 -19.36 -20.73
C ASP A 194 -13.72 -17.97 -20.80
N VAL A 195 -12.99 -17.67 -21.88
CA VAL A 195 -12.40 -16.34 -22.11
C VAL A 195 -13.48 -15.27 -22.35
N ILE A 196 -14.46 -15.54 -23.21
CA ILE A 196 -15.57 -14.60 -23.46
C ILE A 196 -16.33 -14.30 -22.15
N GLN A 197 -16.60 -15.34 -21.36
CA GLN A 197 -17.25 -15.18 -20.06
C GLN A 197 -16.39 -14.36 -19.08
N LEU A 198 -15.06 -14.50 -19.14
CA LEU A 198 -14.16 -13.70 -18.31
C LEU A 198 -14.22 -12.22 -18.69
N LEU A 199 -14.14 -11.92 -19.99
CA LEU A 199 -14.19 -10.56 -20.53
C LEU A 199 -15.52 -9.85 -20.22
N GLN A 200 -16.59 -10.62 -20.07
CA GLN A 200 -17.93 -10.14 -19.70
C GLN A 200 -18.20 -10.17 -18.18
N THR A 201 -17.20 -10.50 -17.35
CA THR A 201 -17.36 -10.50 -15.88
C THR A 201 -17.94 -9.17 -15.42
N ASN A 202 -18.93 -9.20 -14.52
CA ASN A 202 -19.64 -8.00 -14.06
C ASN A 202 -20.11 -7.08 -15.22
N SER A 203 -20.60 -7.66 -16.32
CA SER A 203 -21.03 -6.95 -17.53
C SER A 203 -19.91 -6.11 -18.17
N GLY A 204 -18.66 -6.56 -18.06
CA GLY A 204 -17.47 -5.83 -18.51
C GLY A 204 -16.99 -4.73 -17.56
N ASN A 205 -17.69 -4.49 -16.45
CA ASN A 205 -17.37 -3.43 -15.48
C ASN A 205 -16.46 -3.95 -14.35
N TYR A 206 -15.15 -4.03 -14.61
CA TYR A 206 -14.14 -4.41 -13.63
C TYR A 206 -12.81 -3.72 -13.93
N ALA A 207 -11.96 -3.63 -12.91
CA ALA A 207 -10.55 -3.28 -13.07
C ALA A 207 -9.74 -4.52 -13.47
N ALA A 208 -9.99 -5.65 -12.81
CA ALA A 208 -9.44 -6.95 -13.18
C ALA A 208 -10.42 -8.11 -12.89
N ALA A 209 -10.38 -9.15 -13.70
CA ALA A 209 -11.18 -10.36 -13.55
C ALA A 209 -10.31 -11.60 -13.83
N CYS A 210 -10.26 -12.55 -12.89
CA CYS A 210 -9.45 -13.77 -13.02
C CYS A 210 -10.30 -15.06 -13.05
N ALA A 211 -9.75 -16.09 -13.68
CA ALA A 211 -10.24 -17.46 -13.59
C ALA A 211 -9.84 -18.12 -12.25
N LEU A 212 -10.22 -19.38 -12.04
CA LEU A 212 -9.65 -20.26 -11.04
C LEU A 212 -8.71 -21.26 -11.71
N ASP A 213 -7.47 -21.41 -11.22
CA ASP A 213 -6.50 -22.38 -11.76
C ASP A 213 -6.23 -23.57 -10.85
N PHE A 214 -5.99 -24.72 -11.48
CA PHE A 214 -5.84 -25.98 -10.78
C PHE A 214 -4.58 -26.72 -11.22
N ILE A 215 -3.78 -27.12 -10.24
CA ILE A 215 -2.56 -27.94 -10.45
C ILE A 215 -2.86 -29.43 -10.35
N ASN A 216 -3.93 -29.77 -9.65
CA ASN A 216 -4.54 -31.10 -9.66
C ASN A 216 -6.06 -30.96 -9.50
N PRO A 217 -6.84 -32.03 -9.70
CA PRO A 217 -8.29 -31.91 -9.81
C PRO A 217 -9.04 -31.34 -8.61
N VAL A 218 -8.40 -31.24 -7.43
CA VAL A 218 -9.02 -30.73 -6.19
C VAL A 218 -8.28 -29.55 -5.57
N LYS A 219 -7.08 -29.23 -6.06
CA LYS A 219 -6.19 -28.24 -5.44
C LYS A 219 -6.09 -26.99 -6.31
N PHE A 220 -6.63 -25.90 -5.77
CA PHE A 220 -6.41 -24.57 -6.33
C PHE A 220 -4.92 -24.21 -6.28
N TYR A 221 -4.40 -23.68 -7.38
CA TYR A 221 -2.96 -23.49 -7.54
C TYR A 221 -2.49 -22.12 -7.07
N ASP A 222 -3.09 -21.05 -7.58
CA ASP A 222 -2.58 -19.69 -7.42
C ASP A 222 -2.92 -19.04 -6.06
N THR A 223 -2.54 -19.72 -4.98
CA THR A 223 -2.58 -19.15 -3.63
C THR A 223 -1.56 -18.02 -3.46
N PHE A 224 -0.59 -17.94 -4.37
CA PHE A 224 0.52 -17.01 -4.34
C PHE A 224 0.06 -15.58 -4.68
N ALA A 225 -0.57 -15.37 -5.83
CA ALA A 225 -0.99 -14.04 -6.28
C ALA A 225 -2.38 -13.62 -5.78
N THR A 226 -3.13 -14.56 -5.18
CA THR A 226 -4.52 -14.30 -4.78
C THR A 226 -4.63 -13.82 -3.33
N ARG A 227 -5.28 -12.67 -3.13
CA ARG A 227 -5.62 -12.12 -1.82
C ARG A 227 -7.11 -11.88 -1.70
N ASP A 228 -7.70 -12.27 -0.58
CA ASP A 228 -9.14 -12.11 -0.34
C ASP A 228 -9.56 -10.63 -0.33
N SER A 229 -10.85 -10.35 -0.26
CA SER A 229 -11.39 -8.99 -0.27
C SER A 229 -10.86 -8.12 0.87
N SER A 230 -10.39 -8.73 1.95
CA SER A 230 -9.80 -8.10 3.11
C SER A 230 -8.28 -8.07 3.09
N GLY A 231 -7.62 -8.50 2.01
CA GLY A 231 -6.17 -8.50 1.83
C GLY A 231 -5.43 -9.70 2.45
N TYR A 232 -6.14 -10.71 2.95
CA TYR A 232 -5.52 -11.91 3.50
C TYR A 232 -5.12 -12.89 2.41
N SER A 233 -4.07 -13.67 2.69
CA SER A 233 -3.79 -14.87 1.91
C SER A 233 -5.00 -15.80 1.90
N MET A 234 -5.07 -16.57 0.82
CA MET A 234 -6.00 -17.69 0.70
C MET A 234 -5.91 -18.61 1.92
N GLY A 235 -6.99 -19.34 2.19
CA GLY A 235 -7.02 -20.35 3.25
C GLY A 235 -6.30 -21.61 2.78
N LEU A 236 -6.95 -22.75 2.94
CA LEU A 236 -6.45 -23.97 2.33
C LEU A 236 -6.73 -23.95 0.82
N PRO A 237 -5.85 -24.52 -0.02
CA PRO A 237 -6.07 -24.64 -1.47
C PRO A 237 -7.15 -25.68 -1.83
N LEU A 238 -8.10 -25.92 -0.93
CA LEU A 238 -9.24 -26.82 -1.08
C LEU A 238 -10.52 -26.00 -0.92
N TYR A 239 -11.55 -26.35 -1.67
CA TYR A 239 -12.84 -25.64 -1.63
C TYR A 239 -13.35 -25.48 -0.17
N PRO A 240 -13.76 -24.26 0.26
CA PRO A 240 -14.03 -23.04 -0.53
C PRO A 240 -12.85 -22.08 -0.75
N TYR A 241 -11.61 -22.57 -0.70
CA TYR A 241 -10.33 -21.91 -1.03
C TYR A 241 -9.90 -20.76 -0.11
N PHE A 242 -10.84 -19.94 0.36
CA PHE A 242 -10.62 -18.80 1.23
C PHE A 242 -10.83 -19.15 2.69
N SER A 243 -10.14 -18.41 3.57
CA SER A 243 -10.43 -18.38 5.00
C SER A 243 -11.80 -17.72 5.28
N PRO A 244 -12.40 -17.90 6.47
CA PRO A 244 -13.69 -17.31 6.80
C PRO A 244 -13.72 -15.78 6.56
N GLY A 245 -14.69 -15.34 5.76
CA GLY A 245 -14.79 -13.94 5.33
C GLY A 245 -15.74 -13.75 4.13
N GLN A 246 -15.71 -12.55 3.54
CA GLN A 246 -16.58 -12.20 2.41
C GLN A 246 -16.27 -13.04 1.16
N SER A 247 -14.99 -13.16 0.76
CA SER A 247 -14.61 -13.95 -0.42
C SER A 247 -15.03 -15.42 -0.28
N GLN A 248 -14.84 -16.03 0.89
CA GLN A 248 -15.32 -17.39 1.15
C GLN A 248 -16.84 -17.49 1.02
N SER A 249 -17.57 -16.53 1.58
CA SER A 249 -19.04 -16.49 1.51
C SER A 249 -19.53 -16.32 0.07
N GLN A 250 -18.77 -15.65 -0.79
CA GLN A 250 -19.05 -15.53 -2.23
C GLN A 250 -18.74 -16.82 -2.98
N THR A 251 -17.63 -17.49 -2.68
CA THR A 251 -17.31 -18.83 -3.22
C THR A 251 -18.40 -19.84 -2.89
N LEU A 252 -18.87 -19.85 -1.64
CA LEU A 252 -19.94 -20.75 -1.19
C LEU A 252 -21.27 -20.51 -1.89
N ARG A 253 -21.54 -19.25 -2.30
CA ARG A 253 -22.74 -18.86 -3.05
C ARG A 253 -22.59 -18.95 -4.56
N ASN A 254 -21.40 -19.32 -5.05
CA ASN A 254 -21.06 -19.28 -6.48
C ASN A 254 -21.37 -17.91 -7.13
N SER A 255 -21.18 -16.83 -6.36
CA SER A 255 -21.28 -15.44 -6.84
C SER A 255 -19.90 -14.92 -7.22
N LEU A 256 -19.82 -13.79 -7.94
CA LEU A 256 -18.53 -13.13 -8.18
C LEU A 256 -17.81 -12.89 -6.85
N ILE A 257 -16.54 -13.31 -6.81
CA ILE A 257 -15.72 -13.29 -5.60
C ILE A 257 -14.89 -12.03 -5.64
N HIS A 258 -15.10 -11.14 -4.66
CA HIS A 258 -14.26 -9.96 -4.51
C HIS A 258 -12.92 -10.36 -3.92
N VAL A 259 -11.85 -9.80 -4.49
CA VAL A 259 -10.46 -10.05 -4.08
C VAL A 259 -9.67 -8.74 -4.18
N LYS A 260 -8.55 -8.65 -3.47
CA LYS A 260 -7.61 -7.53 -3.64
C LYS A 260 -6.64 -7.77 -4.79
N SER A 261 -6.31 -9.03 -5.07
CA SER A 261 -5.46 -9.43 -6.19
C SER A 261 -5.79 -10.86 -6.63
N CYS A 262 -5.52 -11.18 -7.89
CA CYS A 262 -5.60 -12.52 -8.47
C CYS A 262 -4.79 -12.59 -9.78
N TRP A 263 -4.38 -13.79 -10.20
CA TRP A 263 -3.77 -13.99 -11.53
C TRP A 263 -4.32 -15.25 -12.19
N SER A 264 -4.14 -16.39 -11.52
CA SER A 264 -4.80 -17.69 -11.76
C SER A 264 -4.77 -18.14 -13.22
N GLY A 265 -3.60 -18.00 -13.86
CA GLY A 265 -3.33 -18.47 -15.22
C GLY A 265 -4.02 -17.69 -16.35
N MET A 266 -5.15 -17.05 -16.07
CA MET A 266 -5.93 -16.28 -17.03
C MET A 266 -6.61 -15.10 -16.32
N VAL A 267 -6.23 -13.89 -16.72
CA VAL A 267 -6.73 -12.63 -16.14
C VAL A 267 -7.02 -11.62 -17.23
N ALA A 268 -8.13 -10.91 -17.09
CA ALA A 268 -8.51 -9.79 -17.94
C ALA A 268 -8.47 -8.49 -17.14
N PHE A 269 -7.98 -7.42 -17.74
CA PHE A 269 -7.93 -6.07 -17.18
C PHE A 269 -8.72 -5.07 -18.02
N ASP A 270 -9.20 -3.99 -17.38
CA ASP A 270 -9.47 -2.74 -18.10
C ASP A 270 -8.15 -2.23 -18.72
N SER A 271 -8.18 -1.82 -19.99
CA SER A 271 -6.99 -1.37 -20.72
C SER A 271 -6.53 0.03 -20.32
N LYS A 272 -7.42 0.88 -19.80
CA LYS A 272 -7.11 2.31 -19.53
C LYS A 272 -5.84 2.54 -18.70
N PRO A 273 -5.53 1.74 -17.65
CA PRO A 273 -4.28 1.90 -16.92
C PRO A 273 -3.04 1.65 -17.80
N PHE A 274 -3.09 0.67 -18.70
CA PHE A 274 -1.99 0.34 -19.61
C PHE A 274 -1.82 1.39 -20.72
N ASP A 275 -2.91 1.97 -21.21
CA ASP A 275 -2.88 3.12 -22.13
C ASP A 275 -2.12 4.32 -21.52
N ASN A 276 -2.11 4.44 -20.18
CA ASN A 276 -1.39 5.47 -19.43
C ASN A 276 0.04 5.04 -19.02
N GLY A 277 0.56 3.96 -19.60
CA GLY A 277 1.94 3.50 -19.36
C GLY A 277 2.12 2.63 -18.12
N LEU A 278 1.05 2.03 -17.58
CA LEU A 278 1.18 1.03 -16.50
C LEU A 278 2.04 -0.15 -16.97
N LYS A 279 2.99 -0.56 -16.13
CA LYS A 279 3.89 -1.69 -16.36
C LYS A 279 3.92 -2.60 -15.14
N PHE A 280 4.17 -3.87 -15.36
CA PHE A 280 4.48 -4.82 -14.30
C PHE A 280 5.79 -4.44 -13.62
N ARG A 281 5.85 -4.61 -12.31
CA ARG A 281 7.03 -4.36 -11.49
C ARG A 281 7.13 -5.40 -10.40
N SER A 282 8.27 -5.46 -9.72
CA SER A 282 8.50 -6.21 -8.49
C SER A 282 9.12 -5.29 -7.44
N LEU A 283 9.12 -5.70 -6.19
CA LEU A 283 9.89 -5.03 -5.15
C LEU A 283 11.13 -5.83 -4.77
N ASP A 284 12.23 -5.12 -4.61
CA ASP A 284 13.51 -5.70 -4.19
C ASP A 284 13.53 -5.94 -2.68
N ASN A 285 14.29 -6.94 -2.25
CA ASN A 285 14.57 -7.24 -0.83
C ASN A 285 13.36 -7.61 0.05
N VAL A 286 12.18 -7.82 -0.53
CA VAL A 286 11.02 -8.35 0.17
C VAL A 286 10.84 -9.80 -0.26
N SER A 287 11.18 -10.75 0.62
CA SER A 287 10.97 -12.19 0.40
C SER A 287 9.49 -12.61 0.45
N ASP A 288 8.58 -11.65 0.30
CA ASP A 288 7.15 -11.84 0.50
C ASP A 288 6.41 -11.90 -0.83
N TYR A 289 5.45 -12.79 -0.90
CA TYR A 289 4.71 -13.10 -2.13
C TYR A 289 3.82 -11.94 -2.59
N ASP A 290 3.53 -11.01 -1.69
CA ASP A 290 2.84 -9.75 -1.96
C ASP A 290 3.67 -8.75 -2.78
N ALA A 291 4.99 -8.93 -2.86
CA ALA A 291 5.90 -8.15 -3.71
C ALA A 291 5.98 -8.66 -5.16
N SER A 292 5.15 -9.64 -5.53
CA SER A 292 5.13 -10.18 -6.89
C SER A 292 4.41 -9.27 -7.87
N GLU A 293 4.81 -9.34 -9.13
CA GLU A 293 4.23 -8.55 -10.21
C GLU A 293 2.74 -8.83 -10.41
N CYS A 294 2.32 -10.07 -10.12
CA CYS A 294 0.93 -10.50 -10.17
C CYS A 294 0.06 -9.87 -9.07
N CYS A 295 0.63 -9.53 -7.91
CA CYS A 295 -0.06 -8.79 -6.84
C CYS A 295 -0.01 -7.28 -7.09
N LEU A 296 1.19 -6.77 -7.39
CA LEU A 296 1.47 -5.33 -7.49
C LEU A 296 0.67 -4.64 -8.58
N ILE A 297 0.40 -5.32 -9.70
CA ILE A 297 -0.39 -4.73 -10.79
C ILE A 297 -1.79 -4.29 -10.34
N HIS A 298 -2.44 -5.05 -9.44
CA HIS A 298 -3.77 -4.68 -8.91
C HIS A 298 -3.71 -3.45 -8.02
N ALA A 299 -2.61 -3.34 -7.28
CA ALA A 299 -2.33 -2.24 -6.39
C ALA A 299 -2.05 -0.96 -7.20
N ASP A 300 -1.28 -1.08 -8.28
CA ASP A 300 -0.96 0.02 -9.19
C ASP A 300 -2.17 0.52 -10.01
N ILE A 301 -3.14 -0.34 -10.32
CA ILE A 301 -4.42 0.07 -10.94
C ILE A 301 -5.23 0.97 -9.97
N ASN A 302 -5.02 0.81 -8.67
CA ASN A 302 -5.59 1.64 -7.60
C ASN A 302 -7.12 1.80 -7.68
N GLN A 303 -7.83 0.69 -7.90
CA GLN A 303 -9.30 0.65 -7.92
C GLN A 303 -9.83 -0.42 -6.97
N PRO A 304 -9.68 -0.18 -5.65
CA PRO A 304 -10.11 -1.15 -4.64
C PRO A 304 -11.60 -1.46 -4.83
N ASN A 305 -11.95 -2.75 -4.75
CA ASN A 305 -13.31 -3.31 -4.95
C ASN A 305 -13.77 -3.55 -6.39
N ARG A 306 -12.93 -3.32 -7.40
CA ARG A 306 -13.22 -3.66 -8.81
C ARG A 306 -12.45 -4.87 -9.34
N THR A 307 -11.83 -5.66 -8.46
CA THR A 307 -11.12 -6.90 -8.81
C THR A 307 -11.95 -8.11 -8.39
N PHE A 308 -12.14 -9.05 -9.33
CA PHE A 308 -13.01 -10.21 -9.14
C PHE A 308 -12.34 -11.51 -9.57
N ILE A 309 -12.67 -12.61 -8.88
CA ILE A 309 -12.55 -13.95 -9.43
C ILE A 309 -13.94 -14.39 -9.90
N ASN A 310 -14.01 -14.92 -11.12
CA ASN A 310 -15.23 -15.52 -11.65
C ASN A 310 -15.23 -17.03 -11.37
N PRO A 311 -15.98 -17.53 -10.36
CA PRO A 311 -15.88 -18.92 -9.93
C PRO A 311 -16.40 -19.94 -10.94
N ARG A 312 -17.00 -19.48 -12.05
CA ARG A 312 -17.51 -20.33 -13.12
C ARG A 312 -16.43 -20.71 -14.14
N ILE A 313 -15.29 -20.03 -14.10
CA ILE A 313 -14.25 -20.12 -15.12
C ILE A 313 -13.06 -20.86 -14.52
N HIS A 314 -12.80 -22.07 -15.02
CA HIS A 314 -11.76 -22.95 -14.48
C HIS A 314 -10.73 -23.25 -15.57
N VAL A 315 -9.45 -23.10 -15.24
CA VAL A 315 -8.31 -23.38 -16.11
C VAL A 315 -7.32 -24.32 -15.42
N ALA A 316 -6.42 -24.95 -16.18
CA ALA A 316 -5.40 -25.82 -15.62
C ALA A 316 -4.18 -25.93 -16.51
N TYR A 317 -3.05 -26.34 -15.93
CA TYR A 317 -1.77 -26.52 -16.63
C TYR A 317 -1.61 -27.87 -17.33
N SER A 318 -2.61 -28.74 -17.27
CA SER A 318 -2.66 -29.95 -18.08
C SER A 318 -4.09 -30.32 -18.45
N LYS A 319 -4.26 -30.96 -19.61
CA LYS A 319 -5.56 -31.43 -20.09
C LYS A 319 -6.23 -32.40 -19.14
N PHE A 320 -5.44 -33.30 -18.54
CA PHE A 320 -5.93 -34.23 -17.54
C PHE A 320 -6.58 -33.48 -16.37
N VAL A 321 -5.89 -32.50 -15.80
CA VAL A 321 -6.43 -31.72 -14.68
C VAL A 321 -7.63 -30.90 -15.11
N TYR A 322 -7.58 -30.24 -16.27
CA TYR A 322 -8.70 -29.46 -16.81
C TYR A 322 -9.99 -30.28 -16.92
N ILE A 323 -9.91 -31.50 -17.47
CA ILE A 323 -11.07 -32.39 -17.65
C ILE A 323 -11.55 -32.94 -16.31
N TRP A 324 -10.63 -33.46 -15.49
CA TRP A 324 -11.00 -34.12 -14.24
C TRP A 324 -11.45 -33.16 -13.16
N HIS A 325 -10.90 -31.95 -13.11
CA HIS A 325 -11.36 -30.91 -12.21
C HIS A 325 -12.84 -30.57 -12.50
N LYS A 326 -13.20 -30.29 -13.76
CA LYS A 326 -14.60 -30.00 -14.14
C LYS A 326 -15.55 -31.17 -13.78
N ARG A 327 -15.06 -32.41 -13.76
CA ARG A 327 -15.83 -33.60 -13.31
C ARG A 327 -15.89 -33.77 -11.79
N LEU A 328 -14.89 -33.30 -11.05
CA LEU A 328 -14.81 -33.43 -9.59
C LEU A 328 -15.31 -32.20 -8.84
N ALA A 329 -15.44 -31.06 -9.52
CA ALA A 329 -16.03 -29.82 -9.02
C ALA A 329 -17.39 -30.07 -8.33
N TYR A 330 -18.18 -31.02 -8.84
CA TYR A 330 -19.45 -31.45 -8.24
C TYR A 330 -19.34 -31.97 -6.80
N PHE A 331 -18.18 -32.51 -6.44
CA PHE A 331 -17.91 -33.12 -5.14
C PHE A 331 -17.09 -32.20 -4.23
N GLU A 332 -16.76 -30.99 -4.66
CA GLU A 332 -15.94 -30.06 -3.88
C GLU A 332 -16.55 -29.70 -2.52
N SER A 333 -17.88 -29.76 -2.39
CA SER A 333 -18.56 -29.52 -1.12
C SER A 333 -18.15 -30.49 0.00
N ILE A 334 -17.59 -31.67 -0.35
CA ILE A 334 -17.03 -32.63 0.60
C ILE A 334 -15.88 -32.03 1.40
N TRP A 335 -15.15 -31.06 0.83
CA TRP A 335 -14.02 -30.41 1.49
C TRP A 335 -14.44 -29.37 2.52
N LYS A 336 -15.69 -28.88 2.53
CA LYS A 336 -16.19 -27.88 3.50
C LYS A 336 -15.93 -28.26 4.96
N PRO A 337 -16.32 -29.46 5.47
CA PRO A 337 -16.06 -29.83 6.86
C PRO A 337 -14.56 -29.96 7.16
N VAL A 338 -13.79 -30.52 6.24
CA VAL A 338 -12.33 -30.69 6.37
C VAL A 338 -11.66 -29.31 6.49
N GLN A 339 -12.04 -28.39 5.61
CA GLN A 339 -11.54 -27.02 5.60
C GLN A 339 -11.90 -26.32 6.92
N ARG A 340 -13.15 -26.41 7.38
CA ARG A 340 -13.59 -25.78 8.64
C ARG A 340 -12.79 -26.25 9.84
N VAL A 341 -12.51 -27.55 9.94
CA VAL A 341 -11.70 -28.12 11.03
C VAL A 341 -10.26 -27.63 10.95
N ILE A 342 -9.63 -27.73 9.78
CA ILE A 342 -8.21 -27.35 9.63
C ILE A 342 -8.03 -25.83 9.79
N THR A 343 -8.92 -25.00 9.25
CA THR A 343 -8.89 -23.54 9.43
C THR A 343 -8.96 -23.17 10.90
N TYR A 344 -9.84 -23.82 11.68
CA TYR A 344 -9.92 -23.60 13.12
C TYR A 344 -8.63 -24.03 13.83
N LEU A 345 -8.11 -25.23 13.54
CA LEU A 345 -6.89 -25.75 14.17
C LEU A 345 -5.62 -24.95 13.78
N ALA A 346 -5.57 -24.41 12.58
CA ALA A 346 -4.45 -23.66 12.03
C ALA A 346 -4.56 -22.14 12.26
N ASN A 347 -5.61 -21.68 12.96
CA ASN A 347 -5.89 -20.28 13.25
C ASN A 347 -5.83 -19.36 12.02
N LEU A 348 -6.56 -19.74 10.96
CA LEU A 348 -6.62 -18.99 9.70
C LEU A 348 -7.80 -17.99 9.69
N PRO A 349 -7.68 -16.82 9.01
CA PRO A 349 -6.51 -16.35 8.25
C PRO A 349 -5.39 -15.85 9.17
N ARG A 350 -4.14 -15.97 8.72
CA ARG A 350 -2.98 -15.40 9.42
C ARG A 350 -2.91 -13.91 9.17
N TYR A 351 -2.32 -13.18 10.13
CA TYR A 351 -2.00 -11.78 9.96
C TYR A 351 -1.16 -11.59 8.69
N ASN A 352 -1.63 -10.73 7.78
CA ASN A 352 -0.85 -10.28 6.64
C ASN A 352 -0.44 -8.83 6.88
N LYS A 353 0.87 -8.56 6.93
CA LYS A 353 1.41 -7.21 7.13
C LYS A 353 1.14 -6.26 5.95
N PHE A 354 0.85 -6.80 4.76
CA PHE A 354 0.46 -6.04 3.57
C PHE A 354 -1.06 -5.87 3.43
N ARG A 355 -1.84 -6.38 4.39
CA ARG A 355 -3.31 -6.35 4.40
C ARG A 355 -3.89 -4.94 4.45
N LEU A 356 -3.27 -4.06 5.23
CA LEU A 356 -3.78 -2.72 5.53
C LEU A 356 -3.48 -1.72 4.42
N ASN A 357 -2.51 -2.01 3.55
CA ASN A 357 -2.16 -1.21 2.40
C ASN A 357 -1.85 -2.16 1.23
N GLY A 358 -2.89 -2.59 0.53
CA GLY A 358 -2.72 -3.04 -0.85
C GLY A 358 -1.93 -1.96 -1.56
N ILE A 359 -0.74 -2.34 -2.02
CA ILE A 359 0.36 -1.45 -2.36
C ILE A 359 -0.10 -0.20 -3.13
N HIS A 360 -0.23 0.91 -2.40
CA HIS A 360 -0.64 2.17 -2.97
C HIS A 360 0.54 2.75 -3.79
N PRO A 361 0.28 3.65 -4.75
CA PRO A 361 1.29 4.44 -5.45
C PRO A 361 2.31 5.18 -4.56
N SER A 362 2.14 5.15 -3.23
CA SER A 362 3.10 5.58 -2.21
C SER A 362 4.42 4.82 -2.22
N GLU A 363 4.52 3.67 -2.90
CA GLU A 363 5.83 3.07 -3.20
C GLU A 363 6.66 3.88 -4.20
N ARG A 364 6.08 4.92 -4.80
CA ARG A 364 6.80 5.91 -5.61
C ARG A 364 7.38 7.06 -4.78
N LEU A 365 7.09 7.14 -3.48
CA LEU A 365 7.49 8.27 -2.63
C LEU A 365 8.69 7.93 -1.73
N PRO A 366 9.64 8.87 -1.50
CA PRO A 366 10.79 8.69 -0.62
C PRO A 366 10.41 8.22 0.80
N PHE A 367 11.34 7.54 1.50
CA PHE A 367 11.14 6.95 2.83
C PHE A 367 10.45 7.85 3.86
N LYS A 368 10.77 9.15 3.83
CA LYS A 368 10.22 10.17 4.72
C LYS A 368 8.72 10.43 4.50
N GLU A 369 8.24 10.40 3.26
CA GLU A 369 6.81 10.58 2.94
C GLU A 369 5.99 9.31 3.21
N ARG A 370 6.63 8.13 3.20
CA ARG A 370 6.01 6.85 3.58
C ARG A 370 5.65 6.79 5.08
N LEU A 371 6.48 7.40 5.94
CA LEU A 371 6.18 7.57 7.36
C LEU A 371 5.02 8.57 7.54
N CYS A 372 5.06 9.71 6.84
CA CYS A 372 3.98 10.71 6.85
C CYS A 372 2.58 10.14 6.54
N GLN A 373 2.47 9.25 5.55
CA GLN A 373 1.18 8.67 5.13
C GLN A 373 0.67 7.59 6.10
N ALA A 374 1.52 6.64 6.51
CA ALA A 374 1.14 5.57 7.43
C ALA A 374 0.84 6.09 8.85
N PHE A 375 1.43 7.21 9.24
CA PHE A 375 1.11 7.92 10.47
C PHE A 375 -0.12 8.82 10.34
N ARG A 376 -0.44 9.39 9.17
CA ARG A 376 -1.74 10.05 8.91
C ARG A 376 -2.93 9.09 9.14
N ASP A 377 -2.78 7.82 8.77
CA ASP A 377 -3.78 6.79 9.09
C ASP A 377 -3.91 6.50 10.60
N HIS A 378 -2.86 6.80 11.41
CA HIS A 378 -2.88 6.78 12.88
C HIS A 378 -3.29 8.13 13.51
N LEU A 379 -3.37 9.21 12.71
CA LEU A 379 -3.90 10.51 13.14
C LEU A 379 -5.44 10.54 13.13
N VAL A 380 -6.13 9.48 12.70
CA VAL A 380 -7.59 9.45 12.68
C VAL A 380 -8.10 8.65 13.88
N TYR A 381 -8.32 9.33 15.02
CA TYR A 381 -9.31 8.87 16.01
C TYR A 381 -10.71 8.84 15.34
N ASN A 382 -11.78 8.31 15.95
CA ASN A 382 -13.11 8.74 15.49
C ASN A 382 -13.41 10.14 16.03
N PRO A 383 -14.14 11.00 15.28
CA PRO A 383 -14.57 12.32 15.76
C PRO A 383 -15.26 12.34 17.12
N GLU A 384 -15.90 11.23 17.48
CA GLU A 384 -16.56 11.03 18.77
C GLU A 384 -15.60 10.70 19.93
N ASP A 385 -14.34 10.34 19.64
CA ASP A 385 -13.34 9.89 20.62
C ASP A 385 -12.36 11.00 21.06
N LEU A 386 -12.37 12.18 20.42
CA LEU A 386 -11.47 13.27 20.80
C LEU A 386 -11.92 13.96 22.10
N PRO A 387 -11.00 14.30 23.01
CA PRO A 387 -11.34 15.08 24.19
C PRO A 387 -11.86 16.48 23.76
N PRO A 388 -12.81 17.08 24.48
CA PRO A 388 -13.34 18.40 24.12
C PRO A 388 -12.32 19.55 24.27
N LYS A 389 -11.19 19.29 24.93
CA LYS A 389 -10.10 20.23 25.14
C LYS A 389 -8.77 19.49 25.21
N THR A 390 -7.72 20.05 24.64
CA THR A 390 -6.33 19.65 24.85
C THR A 390 -5.47 20.89 25.05
N ASP A 391 -4.53 20.85 25.99
CA ASP A 391 -3.66 21.98 26.34
C ASP A 391 -2.27 21.46 26.69
N LEU A 392 -1.29 21.74 25.82
CA LEU A 392 0.08 21.23 25.93
C LEU A 392 1.03 22.24 26.60
N ARG A 393 0.54 23.40 27.05
CA ARG A 393 1.36 24.51 27.55
C ARG A 393 2.21 24.16 28.77
N GLU A 394 1.77 23.23 29.61
CA GLU A 394 2.51 22.80 30.81
C GLU A 394 3.91 22.27 30.48
N GLN A 395 4.06 21.63 29.32
CA GLN A 395 5.32 21.05 28.86
C GLN A 395 6.05 21.95 27.85
N MET A 396 5.56 23.16 27.59
CA MET A 396 6.28 24.13 26.77
C MET A 396 7.45 24.75 27.54
N THR A 397 8.48 25.14 26.80
CA THR A 397 9.57 26.01 27.27
C THR A 397 9.13 27.47 27.37
N PRO A 398 9.92 28.34 28.03
CA PRO A 398 9.72 29.79 27.96
C PRO A 398 9.57 30.28 26.52
N VAL A 399 8.78 31.32 26.30
CA VAL A 399 8.44 31.79 24.94
C VAL A 399 9.59 32.57 24.30
N GLU A 400 9.73 32.40 22.99
CA GLU A 400 10.79 33.09 22.22
C GLU A 400 10.40 34.53 21.87
N ASP A 401 11.42 35.33 21.56
CA ASP A 401 11.26 36.64 20.93
C ASP A 401 12.13 36.72 19.66
N GLN A 402 11.49 36.60 18.51
CA GLN A 402 12.17 36.71 17.21
C GLN A 402 12.69 38.12 16.91
N SER A 403 12.42 39.11 17.76
CA SER A 403 12.85 40.50 17.56
C SER A 403 12.38 41.05 16.20
N ARG A 404 13.30 41.59 15.39
CA ARG A 404 12.98 42.23 14.09
C ARG A 404 13.38 41.40 12.87
N ILE A 405 13.64 40.10 13.06
CA ILE A 405 14.11 39.22 12.00
C ILE A 405 13.00 38.27 11.52
N GLY A 406 13.08 37.82 10.27
CA GLY A 406 12.10 36.96 9.62
C GLY A 406 12.10 35.49 10.09
N SER A 407 12.56 35.20 11.31
CA SER A 407 12.81 33.84 11.81
C SER A 407 11.58 33.15 12.42
N CYS A 408 10.36 33.64 12.19
CA CYS A 408 9.14 33.08 12.81
C CYS A 408 9.00 31.57 12.57
N SER A 409 9.38 31.11 11.38
CA SER A 409 9.38 29.69 11.04
C SER A 409 10.37 28.88 11.89
N ALA A 410 11.58 29.39 12.07
CA ALA A 410 12.58 28.73 12.91
C ALA A 410 12.17 28.70 14.39
N ASN A 411 11.66 29.81 14.93
CA ASN A 411 11.19 29.89 16.33
C ASN A 411 10.06 28.91 16.61
N CYS A 412 9.10 28.81 15.70
CA CYS A 412 7.98 27.89 15.83
C CYS A 412 8.44 26.42 15.92
N LEU A 413 9.35 26.00 15.04
CA LEU A 413 9.86 24.63 15.03
C LEU A 413 10.90 24.36 16.12
N ALA A 414 11.62 25.39 16.58
CA ALA A 414 12.43 25.31 17.79
C ALA A 414 11.55 25.00 19.02
N GLY A 415 10.47 25.74 19.22
CA GLY A 415 9.51 25.47 20.31
C GLY A 415 8.88 24.06 20.24
N ALA A 416 8.63 23.53 19.03
CA ALA A 416 8.16 22.16 18.85
C ALA A 416 9.22 21.13 19.25
N TYR A 417 10.48 21.35 18.86
CA TYR A 417 11.61 20.50 19.23
C TYR A 417 11.83 20.49 20.74
N GLU A 418 11.90 21.66 21.36
CA GLU A 418 12.11 21.82 22.80
C GLU A 418 11.01 21.15 23.63
N TYR A 419 9.76 21.32 23.20
CA TYR A 419 8.62 20.63 23.80
C TYR A 419 8.81 19.10 23.78
N LEU A 420 9.21 18.52 22.65
CA LEU A 420 9.39 17.08 22.53
C LEU A 420 10.55 16.58 23.39
N THR A 421 11.65 17.33 23.42
CA THR A 421 12.81 17.03 24.26
C THR A 421 12.39 17.07 25.73
N LYS A 422 11.74 18.15 26.18
CA LYS A 422 11.26 18.30 27.56
C LYS A 422 10.22 17.23 27.94
N ARG A 423 9.32 16.86 27.03
CA ARG A 423 8.36 15.78 27.25
C ARG A 423 9.04 14.41 27.46
N GLY A 424 10.17 14.17 26.80
CA GLY A 424 10.93 12.92 26.90
C GLY A 424 11.94 12.88 28.05
N SER A 425 12.70 13.96 28.26
CA SER A 425 13.80 14.03 29.24
C SER A 425 13.42 14.68 30.57
N HIS A 426 12.26 15.37 30.62
CA HIS A 426 11.86 16.26 31.71
C HIS A 426 12.81 17.45 31.97
N GLN A 427 13.73 17.74 31.05
CA GLN A 427 14.65 18.88 31.15
C GLN A 427 14.29 19.95 30.12
N ASN A 428 14.38 21.22 30.54
CA ASN A 428 14.33 22.32 29.59
C ASN A 428 15.61 22.31 28.75
N ILE A 429 15.46 22.55 27.45
CA ILE A 429 16.54 22.85 26.53
C ILE A 429 16.16 24.12 25.79
N ASP A 430 17.17 24.90 25.44
CA ASP A 430 17.06 26.15 24.69
C ASP A 430 17.96 26.03 23.47
N ILE A 431 17.36 25.98 22.28
CA ILE A 431 18.05 25.67 21.03
C ILE A 431 18.10 26.87 20.10
N SER A 432 19.15 26.93 19.28
CA SER A 432 19.41 28.08 18.43
C SER A 432 18.40 28.20 17.29
N SER A 433 17.44 29.11 17.44
CA SER A 433 16.50 29.45 16.37
C SER A 433 17.25 30.08 15.18
N LEU A 434 18.34 30.81 15.43
CA LEU A 434 19.14 31.44 14.39
C LEU A 434 19.94 30.44 13.55
N PHE A 435 20.50 29.40 14.19
CA PHE A 435 21.16 28.29 13.49
C PHE A 435 20.17 27.60 12.54
N ILE A 436 18.98 27.30 13.04
CA ILE A 436 17.89 26.69 12.27
C ILE A 436 17.49 27.60 11.10
N TYR A 437 17.34 28.90 11.36
CA TYR A 437 16.92 29.89 10.37
C TYR A 437 17.96 30.11 9.26
N TYR A 438 19.25 30.17 9.61
CA TYR A 438 20.35 30.27 8.65
C TYR A 438 20.31 29.07 7.69
N ASN A 439 20.37 27.85 8.23
CA ASN A 439 20.43 26.63 7.43
C ASN A 439 19.16 26.42 6.57
N GLY A 440 17.99 26.76 7.10
CA GLY A 440 16.75 26.76 6.33
C GLY A 440 16.82 27.68 5.10
N ARG A 441 17.35 28.89 5.27
CA ARG A 441 17.49 29.84 4.14
C ARG A 441 18.55 29.44 3.14
N VAL A 442 19.63 28.81 3.57
CA VAL A 442 20.61 28.21 2.64
C VAL A 442 19.91 27.19 1.74
N LYS A 443 19.03 26.35 2.29
CA LYS A 443 18.22 25.39 1.51
C LYS A 443 17.17 26.06 0.63
N GLU A 444 16.49 27.10 1.13
CA GLU A 444 15.49 27.87 0.37
C GLU A 444 16.10 28.54 -0.86
N ASN A 445 17.28 29.16 -0.70
CA ASN A 445 17.94 29.94 -1.76
C ASN A 445 18.99 29.14 -2.55
N GLY A 446 19.27 27.90 -2.15
CA GLY A 446 20.20 26.97 -2.81
C GLY A 446 21.70 27.28 -2.61
N SER A 447 22.05 28.36 -1.91
CA SER A 447 23.44 28.74 -1.64
C SER A 447 23.54 29.73 -0.47
N GLU A 448 24.62 29.64 0.30
CA GLU A 448 25.00 30.58 1.37
C GLU A 448 25.16 32.01 0.86
N ASN A 449 25.67 32.19 -0.37
CA ASN A 449 25.87 33.51 -0.95
C ASN A 449 24.57 34.20 -1.40
N ALA A 450 23.44 33.49 -1.36
CA ALA A 450 22.14 33.96 -1.83
C ALA A 450 21.15 34.25 -0.70
N ILE A 451 21.53 34.04 0.57
CA ILE A 451 20.61 34.25 1.69
C ILE A 451 20.51 35.73 2.05
N THR A 452 19.28 36.14 2.40
CA THR A 452 18.97 37.43 3.02
C THR A 452 17.94 37.20 4.13
N ASP A 453 17.62 38.22 4.93
CA ASP A 453 16.54 38.11 5.92
C ASP A 453 15.17 38.26 5.22
N SER A 454 14.72 37.19 4.57
CA SER A 454 13.52 37.15 3.72
C SER A 454 12.47 36.14 4.19
N GLY A 455 12.64 35.58 5.39
CA GLY A 455 11.84 34.46 5.88
C GLY A 455 12.31 33.12 5.31
N CYS A 456 11.65 32.05 5.75
CA CYS A 456 11.93 30.69 5.29
C CYS A 456 10.70 29.82 5.42
N SER A 457 10.42 28.95 4.44
CA SER A 457 9.29 28.02 4.51
C SER A 457 9.51 26.96 5.61
N MET A 458 8.42 26.43 6.20
CA MET A 458 8.50 25.37 7.21
C MET A 458 9.16 24.13 6.63
N THR A 459 8.85 23.83 5.37
CA THR A 459 9.42 22.68 4.66
C THR A 459 10.95 22.72 4.66
N ARG A 460 11.56 23.89 4.37
CA ARG A 460 13.04 24.04 4.39
C ARG A 460 13.63 24.01 5.79
N ILE A 461 12.92 24.53 6.77
CA ILE A 461 13.33 24.43 8.18
C ILE A 461 13.34 22.97 8.65
N ILE A 462 12.30 22.19 8.34
CA ILE A 462 12.25 20.76 8.65
C ILE A 462 13.42 20.01 7.98
N GLU A 463 13.70 20.28 6.70
CA GLU A 463 14.85 19.69 6.01
C GLU A 463 16.18 20.07 6.67
N ALA A 464 16.33 21.31 7.15
CA ALA A 464 17.53 21.76 7.85
C ALA A 464 17.71 21.04 9.20
N LEU A 465 16.62 20.88 9.96
CA LEU A 465 16.62 20.16 11.24
C LEU A 465 16.92 18.66 11.09
N GLU A 466 16.54 18.05 9.97
CA GLU A 466 16.89 16.65 9.67
C GLU A 466 18.33 16.48 9.20
N GLU A 467 18.81 17.38 8.35
CA GLU A 467 20.14 17.26 7.79
C GLU A 467 21.22 17.69 8.79
N TYR A 468 21.04 18.85 9.43
CA TYR A 468 22.04 19.48 10.28
C TYR A 468 21.72 19.35 11.76
N GLY A 469 20.43 19.32 12.13
CA GLY A 469 20.00 19.40 13.53
C GLY A 469 20.02 20.83 14.06
N THR A 470 20.32 21.00 15.34
CA THR A 470 20.43 22.32 15.96
C THR A 470 21.44 22.36 17.11
N CYS A 471 22.04 23.49 17.39
CA CYS A 471 22.86 23.69 18.58
C CYS A 471 22.06 24.36 19.70
N LEU A 472 22.67 24.51 20.88
CA LEU A 472 22.12 25.30 21.97
C LEU A 472 22.15 26.80 21.61
N GLU A 473 21.15 27.54 22.08
CA GLU A 473 21.08 29.00 21.93
C GLU A 473 22.34 29.67 22.53
N SER A 474 22.92 29.12 23.59
CA SER A 474 24.16 29.63 24.19
C SER A 474 25.39 29.53 23.27
N LEU A 475 25.38 28.62 22.28
CA LEU A 475 26.49 28.40 21.35
C LEU A 475 26.34 29.24 20.07
N TRP A 476 25.09 29.45 19.61
CA TRP A 476 24.78 30.33 18.49
C TRP A 476 23.58 31.22 18.82
N PRO A 477 23.79 32.34 19.55
CA PRO A 477 22.69 33.17 20.04
C PRO A 477 21.92 33.86 18.91
N SER A 478 20.67 34.23 19.18
CA SER A 478 19.79 35.01 18.31
C SER A 478 20.22 36.48 18.19
N ASP A 479 21.47 36.70 17.77
CA ASP A 479 22.04 38.00 17.48
C ASP A 479 21.61 38.48 16.08
N ILE A 480 20.78 39.53 16.07
CA ILE A 480 20.25 40.13 14.83
C ILE A 480 21.35 40.66 13.88
N THR A 481 22.57 40.87 14.37
CA THR A 481 23.69 41.30 13.53
C THR A 481 24.32 40.13 12.75
N GLN A 482 24.12 38.89 13.23
CA GLN A 482 24.70 37.66 12.68
C GLN A 482 23.70 36.88 11.81
N VAL A 483 22.58 37.50 11.43
CA VAL A 483 21.47 36.80 10.76
C VAL A 483 21.89 36.08 9.49
N ASN A 484 22.81 36.64 8.71
CA ASN A 484 23.29 36.01 7.48
C ASN A 484 24.70 35.42 7.62
N GLU A 485 25.23 35.37 8.83
CA GLU A 485 26.55 34.80 9.10
C GLU A 485 26.45 33.30 9.29
N GLN A 486 27.41 32.58 8.73
CA GLN A 486 27.48 31.13 8.85
C GLN A 486 27.77 30.73 10.30
N PRO A 487 27.00 29.79 10.88
CA PRO A 487 27.28 29.25 12.19
C PRO A 487 28.69 28.67 12.30
N SER A 488 29.28 28.78 13.49
CA SER A 488 30.62 28.24 13.75
C SER A 488 30.68 26.72 13.52
N ASP A 489 31.88 26.22 13.20
CA ASP A 489 32.11 24.77 13.08
C ASP A 489 31.71 24.01 14.35
N GLU A 490 31.90 24.63 15.52
CA GLU A 490 31.48 24.08 16.82
C GLU A 490 29.95 23.93 16.90
N ALA A 491 29.19 24.91 16.40
CA ALA A 491 27.74 24.84 16.32
C ALA A 491 27.29 23.68 15.42
N TYR A 492 27.91 23.49 14.26
CA TYR A 492 27.61 22.36 13.37
C TYR A 492 28.02 21.00 13.97
N GLN A 493 29.10 20.94 14.75
CA GLN A 493 29.49 19.72 15.45
C GLN A 493 28.46 19.32 16.50
N GLN A 494 28.03 20.27 17.33
CA GLN A 494 26.97 20.03 18.32
C GLN A 494 25.63 19.67 17.64
N ALA A 495 25.30 20.33 16.53
CA ALA A 495 24.03 20.14 15.84
C ALA A 495 23.81 18.71 15.32
N LYS A 496 24.87 18.00 14.94
CA LYS A 496 24.81 16.62 14.44
C LYS A 496 24.12 15.65 15.41
N HIS A 497 24.19 15.93 16.71
CA HIS A 497 23.61 15.12 17.78
C HIS A 497 22.16 15.48 18.10
N HIS A 498 21.65 16.60 17.58
CA HIS A 498 20.35 17.17 17.92
C HIS A 498 19.44 17.28 16.69
N LYS A 499 19.42 16.23 15.87
CA LYS A 499 18.56 16.16 14.67
C LYS A 499 17.13 15.82 15.03
N ILE A 500 16.19 16.20 14.18
CA ILE A 500 14.89 15.55 14.15
C ILE A 500 14.99 14.28 13.31
N THR A 501 14.32 13.22 13.74
CA THR A 501 14.31 11.92 13.05
C THR A 501 12.94 11.58 12.46
N ASP A 502 11.91 12.35 12.82
CA ASP A 502 10.57 12.19 12.29
C ASP A 502 9.78 13.50 12.37
N ALA A 503 9.16 13.89 11.26
CA ALA A 503 8.26 15.03 11.13
C ALA A 503 7.24 14.76 10.02
N LEU A 504 6.01 15.29 10.17
CA LEU A 504 4.90 15.03 9.26
C LEU A 504 4.23 16.33 8.83
N GLN A 505 3.85 16.40 7.56
CA GLN A 505 2.94 17.43 7.07
C GLN A 505 1.49 17.02 7.40
N ILE A 506 0.70 17.96 7.93
CA ILE A 506 -0.70 17.75 8.33
C ILE A 506 -1.62 18.42 7.30
N ASN A 507 -2.75 17.79 6.98
CA ASN A 507 -3.75 18.46 6.15
C ASN A 507 -4.44 19.62 6.90
N ILE A 508 -4.89 20.62 6.15
CA ILE A 508 -5.74 21.69 6.69
C ILE A 508 -7.16 21.13 6.86
N ASP A 509 -7.34 20.41 7.95
CA ASP A 509 -8.57 19.77 8.35
C ASP A 509 -8.69 19.86 9.88
N LEU A 510 -9.84 20.34 10.36
CA LEU A 510 -10.08 20.57 11.79
C LEU A 510 -9.84 19.31 12.61
N TYR A 511 -10.26 18.17 12.06
CA TYR A 511 -10.25 16.91 12.76
C TYR A 511 -8.84 16.34 12.87
N GLU A 512 -8.08 16.37 11.78
CA GLU A 512 -6.68 15.93 11.75
C GLU A 512 -5.79 16.78 12.67
N MET A 513 -5.99 18.11 12.64
CA MET A 513 -5.28 19.06 13.51
C MET A 513 -5.57 18.83 14.99
N LYS A 514 -6.85 18.65 15.36
CA LYS A 514 -7.22 18.33 16.76
C LYS A 514 -6.66 17.00 17.20
N SER A 515 -6.67 15.98 16.34
CA SER A 515 -6.12 14.67 16.67
C SER A 515 -4.60 14.72 16.89
N CYS A 516 -3.87 15.50 16.08
CA CYS A 516 -2.44 15.72 16.28
C CYS A 516 -2.14 16.24 17.70
N LEU A 517 -2.88 17.26 18.12
CA LEU A 517 -2.77 17.85 19.45
C LEU A 517 -3.19 16.88 20.55
N ALA A 518 -4.29 16.14 20.37
CA ALA A 518 -4.79 15.15 21.33
C ALA A 518 -3.79 14.01 21.60
N GLN A 519 -2.95 13.69 20.61
CA GLN A 519 -1.83 12.75 20.77
C GLN A 519 -0.62 13.38 21.47
N GLY A 520 -0.71 14.64 21.87
CA GLY A 520 0.32 15.36 22.57
C GLY A 520 1.39 15.95 21.66
N PHE A 521 1.13 16.18 20.38
CA PHE A 521 2.11 16.77 19.46
C PHE A 521 1.66 18.15 18.99
N PRO A 522 2.47 19.20 19.21
CA PRO A 522 2.18 20.52 18.65
C PRO A 522 2.41 20.50 17.13
N PHE A 523 1.77 21.42 16.43
CA PHE A 523 1.98 21.60 14.99
C PHE A 523 2.21 23.08 14.64
N ALA A 524 3.20 23.30 13.80
CA ALA A 524 3.53 24.58 13.20
C ALA A 524 2.66 24.82 11.97
N PHE A 525 2.30 26.08 11.69
CA PHE A 525 1.54 26.47 10.51
C PHE A 525 1.82 27.91 10.13
N GLY A 526 1.74 28.21 8.83
CA GLY A 526 1.68 29.56 8.30
C GLY A 526 0.26 30.09 8.29
N LEU A 527 0.08 31.36 8.69
CA LEU A 527 -1.21 32.05 8.68
C LEU A 527 -1.06 33.44 8.06
N LYS A 528 -1.97 33.79 7.16
CA LYS A 528 -2.08 35.15 6.63
C LYS A 528 -2.62 36.08 7.71
N PHE A 529 -1.94 37.19 7.98
CA PHE A 529 -2.39 38.17 8.97
C PHE A 529 -3.16 39.33 8.35
N PHE A 530 -4.14 39.83 9.10
CA PHE A 530 -4.91 41.02 8.76
C PHE A 530 -4.77 42.08 9.86
N SER A 531 -5.15 43.31 9.55
CA SER A 531 -5.05 44.43 10.50
C SER A 531 -5.82 44.19 11.81
N SER A 532 -6.89 43.38 11.78
CA SER A 532 -7.60 42.99 13.00
C SER A 532 -6.78 42.10 13.94
N PHE A 533 -5.71 41.45 13.47
CA PHE A 533 -4.86 40.60 14.31
C PHE A 533 -4.20 41.39 15.45
N ASP A 534 -3.90 42.68 15.23
CA ASP A 534 -3.28 43.54 16.26
C ASP A 534 -4.18 43.73 17.50
N GLN A 535 -5.47 43.44 17.41
CA GLN A 535 -6.39 43.44 18.56
C GLN A 535 -6.07 42.35 19.58
N ALA A 536 -5.40 41.28 19.15
CA ALA A 536 -4.96 40.20 20.03
C ALA A 536 -3.81 40.61 20.95
N ALA A 537 -3.12 41.74 20.70
CA ALA A 537 -1.91 42.13 21.42
C ALA A 537 -2.06 42.28 22.94
N GLN A 538 -3.27 42.51 23.46
CA GLN A 538 -3.52 42.61 24.91
C GLN A 538 -4.17 41.37 25.54
N SER A 539 -4.94 40.60 24.77
CA SER A 539 -5.80 39.53 25.32
C SER A 539 -5.46 38.15 24.78
N GLY A 540 -4.65 38.07 23.72
CA GLY A 540 -4.45 36.87 22.93
C GLY A 540 -5.66 36.46 22.08
N ILE A 541 -6.83 37.09 22.21
CA ILE A 541 -8.02 36.69 21.47
C ILE A 541 -7.94 37.21 20.03
N VAL A 542 -7.83 36.31 19.06
CA VAL A 542 -7.72 36.68 17.64
C VAL A 542 -9.12 36.76 17.03
N PRO A 543 -9.54 37.91 16.48
CA PRO A 543 -10.81 38.01 15.77
C PRO A 543 -10.74 37.31 14.42
N MET A 544 -11.90 36.84 13.93
CA MET A 544 -12.01 36.36 12.56
C MET A 544 -11.89 37.54 11.59
N PRO A 545 -11.00 37.49 10.58
CA PRO A 545 -10.95 38.51 9.54
C PRO A 545 -12.27 38.54 8.75
N ASN A 546 -12.65 39.74 8.33
CA ASN A 546 -13.83 39.97 7.51
C ASN A 546 -13.46 40.52 6.13
N SER A 547 -14.42 40.58 5.21
CA SER A 547 -14.18 41.00 3.82
C SER A 547 -13.67 42.44 3.65
N SER A 548 -13.78 43.30 4.66
CA SER A 548 -13.26 44.67 4.65
C SER A 548 -11.88 44.80 5.30
N ASP A 549 -11.39 43.73 5.93
CA ASP A 549 -10.12 43.71 6.63
C ASP A 549 -8.96 43.68 5.64
N ARG A 550 -7.95 44.51 5.90
CA ARG A 550 -6.80 44.64 5.03
C ARG A 550 -5.70 43.71 5.52
N THR A 551 -4.94 43.13 4.58
CA THR A 551 -3.70 42.42 4.91
C THR A 551 -2.84 43.30 5.81
N ARG A 552 -2.30 42.73 6.88
CA ARG A 552 -1.45 43.45 7.83
C ARG A 552 -0.19 43.96 7.11
N GLN A 553 0.13 45.24 7.29
CA GLN A 553 1.17 45.91 6.51
C GLN A 553 2.59 45.51 6.92
N SER A 554 2.82 45.22 8.20
CA SER A 554 4.13 44.88 8.74
C SER A 554 4.53 43.44 8.43
N ASP A 555 3.58 42.50 8.42
CA ASP A 555 3.81 41.08 8.08
C ASP A 555 2.53 40.50 7.47
N GLY A 556 2.53 40.25 6.16
CA GLY A 556 1.34 39.74 5.47
C GLY A 556 1.00 38.29 5.83
N SER A 557 1.99 37.53 6.29
CA SER A 557 1.86 36.15 6.75
C SER A 557 2.90 35.85 7.83
N HIS A 558 2.57 34.94 8.75
CA HIS A 558 3.40 34.60 9.92
C HIS A 558 3.34 33.10 10.25
N ALA A 559 4.38 32.55 10.86
CA ALA A 559 4.40 31.16 11.33
C ALA A 559 4.16 31.09 12.85
N LEU A 560 3.33 30.14 13.28
CA LEU A 560 2.84 30.00 14.65
C LEU A 560 2.77 28.53 15.05
N LEU A 561 2.85 28.24 16.36
CA LEU A 561 2.81 26.88 16.89
C LEU A 561 1.48 26.61 17.60
N ALA A 562 0.63 25.73 17.05
CA ALA A 562 -0.55 25.24 17.76
C ALA A 562 -0.15 24.26 18.86
N VAL A 563 -0.65 24.50 20.07
CA VAL A 563 -0.29 23.76 21.29
C VAL A 563 -1.52 23.26 22.06
N GLY A 564 -2.72 23.40 21.47
CA GLY A 564 -3.95 22.95 22.10
C GLY A 564 -5.18 23.41 21.35
N TYR A 565 -6.35 22.98 21.82
CA TYR A 565 -7.65 23.40 21.32
C TYR A 565 -8.70 23.35 22.42
N ASN A 566 -9.78 24.11 22.24
CA ASN A 566 -10.90 24.13 23.16
C ASN A 566 -12.22 24.24 22.39
N ASP A 567 -13.03 23.18 22.42
CA ASP A 567 -14.31 23.13 21.71
C ASP A 567 -15.37 24.06 22.33
N GLN A 568 -15.23 24.46 23.59
CA GLN A 568 -16.15 25.43 24.18
C GLN A 568 -15.98 26.82 23.55
N SER A 569 -14.73 27.22 23.25
CA SER A 569 -14.42 28.50 22.62
C SER A 569 -14.22 28.42 21.11
N GLN A 570 -14.31 27.21 20.53
CA GLN A 570 -14.08 26.93 19.10
C GLN A 570 -12.76 27.54 18.59
N SER A 571 -11.70 27.37 19.37
CA SER A 571 -10.41 28.01 19.12
C SER A 571 -9.22 27.08 19.39
N PHE A 572 -8.18 27.20 18.57
CA PHE A 572 -6.86 26.65 18.87
C PHE A 572 -6.12 27.54 19.88
N ILE A 573 -5.33 26.91 20.75
CA ILE A 573 -4.37 27.57 21.63
C ILE A 573 -3.05 27.60 20.88
N VAL A 574 -2.49 28.79 20.66
CA VAL A 574 -1.36 29.00 19.76
C VAL A 574 -0.26 29.77 20.48
N ARG A 575 0.97 29.29 20.40
CA ARG A 575 2.19 29.97 20.88
C ARG A 575 2.76 30.83 19.76
N ASN A 576 3.03 32.08 20.08
CA ASN A 576 3.71 33.06 19.23
C ASN A 576 5.18 33.22 19.68
N SER A 577 5.93 34.04 18.95
CA SER A 577 7.36 34.29 19.15
C SER A 577 7.68 35.79 19.27
N TRP A 578 6.84 36.56 19.98
CA TRP A 578 6.96 38.03 20.14
C TRP A 578 7.17 38.46 21.61
N GLY A 579 7.74 37.57 22.43
CA GLY A 579 7.98 37.84 23.86
C GLY A 579 6.73 37.82 24.74
N GLU A 580 6.93 37.72 26.05
CA GLU A 580 5.85 37.55 27.05
C GLU A 580 4.90 38.76 27.17
N ASP A 581 5.31 39.95 26.71
CA ASP A 581 4.50 41.16 26.79
C ASP A 581 3.39 41.24 25.75
N TRP A 582 3.40 40.37 24.74
CA TRP A 582 2.39 40.33 23.69
C TRP A 582 1.32 39.25 23.96
N GLY A 583 0.05 39.57 23.72
CA GLY A 583 -1.04 38.60 23.81
C GLY A 583 -1.28 38.12 25.25
N ASP A 584 -1.62 36.83 25.40
CA ASP A 584 -1.69 36.16 26.70
C ASP A 584 -0.36 35.48 26.99
N LYS A 585 0.66 36.26 27.39
CA LYS A 585 2.03 35.78 27.62
C LYS A 585 2.66 35.10 26.40
N SER A 586 2.60 35.75 25.25
CA SER A 586 2.92 35.26 23.90
C SER A 586 2.01 34.13 23.39
N TYR A 587 0.91 33.81 24.07
CA TYR A 587 -0.11 32.92 23.54
C TYR A 587 -1.28 33.69 22.96
N CYS A 588 -1.91 33.10 21.95
CA CYS A 588 -3.15 33.59 21.37
C CYS A 588 -4.14 32.45 21.12
N TYR A 589 -5.39 32.83 20.94
CA TYR A 589 -6.54 31.95 20.76
C TYR A 589 -7.16 32.25 19.40
N ILE A 590 -6.95 31.34 18.44
CA ILE A 590 -7.32 31.56 17.04
C ILE A 590 -8.57 30.71 16.71
N PRO A 591 -9.63 31.30 16.13
CA PRO A 591 -10.83 30.55 15.74
C PRO A 591 -10.51 29.36 14.82
N TYR A 592 -11.23 28.26 15.00
CA TYR A 592 -11.10 27.07 14.14
C TYR A 592 -11.23 27.42 12.66
N ASP A 593 -12.29 28.14 12.30
CA ASP A 593 -12.58 28.55 10.91
C ASP A 593 -11.44 29.33 10.26
N TYR A 594 -10.61 30.03 11.04
CA TYR A 594 -9.46 30.76 10.52
C TYR A 594 -8.33 29.82 10.11
N ILE A 595 -7.95 28.89 11.00
CA ILE A 595 -6.85 27.95 10.74
C ILE A 595 -7.27 26.88 9.71
N THR A 596 -8.56 26.56 9.62
CA THR A 596 -9.07 25.56 8.68
C THR A 596 -9.44 26.12 7.31
N ASP A 597 -9.33 27.43 7.08
CA ASP A 597 -9.47 28.02 5.75
C ASP A 597 -8.14 27.90 4.98
N SER A 598 -8.12 27.04 3.96
CA SER A 598 -6.94 26.79 3.13
C SER A 598 -6.49 27.99 2.28
N ASN A 599 -7.27 29.07 2.22
CA ASN A 599 -6.85 30.33 1.60
C ASN A 599 -6.07 31.24 2.57
N LEU A 600 -6.14 30.95 3.88
CA LEU A 600 -5.57 31.76 4.95
C LEU A 600 -4.45 31.03 5.69
N CYS A 601 -4.58 29.70 5.86
CA CYS A 601 -3.61 28.81 6.47
C CYS A 601 -2.83 28.03 5.41
N PHE A 602 -1.55 27.77 5.65
CA PHE A 602 -0.67 27.04 4.74
C PHE A 602 0.53 26.42 5.47
N ASP A 603 1.24 25.50 4.80
CA ASP A 603 2.51 24.90 5.25
C ASP A 603 2.47 24.36 6.70
N VAL A 604 1.59 23.39 6.96
CA VAL A 604 1.33 22.84 8.30
C VAL A 604 2.19 21.60 8.58
N TRP A 605 2.99 21.63 9.65
CA TRP A 605 3.95 20.58 10.01
C TRP A 605 3.96 20.24 11.49
N THR A 606 4.21 18.99 11.85
CA THR A 606 4.47 18.56 13.23
C THR A 606 5.78 17.80 13.31
N VAL A 607 6.61 18.10 14.31
CA VAL A 607 7.76 17.26 14.66
C VAL A 607 7.26 16.11 15.53
N ARG A 608 7.72 14.89 15.27
CA ARG A 608 7.28 13.68 15.99
C ARG A 608 8.38 13.08 16.83
N LYS A 609 9.63 13.19 16.39
CA LYS A 609 10.75 12.58 17.09
C LYS A 609 12.02 13.42 16.93
N VAL A 610 12.64 13.71 18.06
CA VAL A 610 14.01 14.24 18.16
C VAL A 610 14.97 13.07 18.39
N ALA A 611 16.19 13.16 17.88
CA ALA A 611 17.25 12.19 18.19
C ALA A 611 17.52 12.23 19.70
N THR A 612 17.50 11.05 20.34
CA THR A 612 17.83 10.90 21.76
C THR A 612 19.28 10.47 21.86
N ASP A 613 20.21 11.43 21.81
CA ASP A 613 21.53 11.25 22.39
C ASP A 613 21.44 11.82 23.81
N ASP A 614 21.75 11.00 24.82
CA ASP A 614 21.74 11.41 26.23
C ASP A 614 22.54 12.70 26.38
N PHE A 615 21.89 13.75 26.90
CA PHE A 615 22.56 14.97 27.30
C PHE A 615 23.44 14.67 28.52
N GLY A 616 24.67 14.25 28.25
CA GLY A 616 25.77 14.21 29.21
C GLY A 616 26.38 12.84 29.46
N GLN A 617 27.51 12.55 28.80
CA GLN A 617 28.82 12.50 29.46
C GLN A 617 29.88 12.19 28.41
N ASP A 618 30.92 13.02 28.37
CA ASP A 618 32.19 12.75 27.71
C ASP A 618 32.69 11.34 28.08
N HIS A 619 32.77 10.43 27.11
CA HIS A 619 33.76 9.37 27.15
C HIS A 619 34.33 9.12 25.74
N TRP A 620 35.56 9.58 25.61
CA TRP A 620 36.55 9.22 24.59
C TRP A 620 36.83 7.71 24.60
N ASP A 621 37.05 7.16 23.39
CA ASP A 621 37.82 5.94 23.08
C ASP A 621 37.32 4.61 23.72
N THR A 622 37.35 3.43 23.10
CA THR A 622 38.25 2.82 22.11
C THR A 622 37.53 1.61 21.47
N ASP A 623 37.96 1.26 20.26
CA ASP A 623 38.26 -0.11 19.79
C ASP A 623 37.31 -1.25 20.19
N ASP A 624 36.64 -1.85 19.21
CA ASP A 624 36.67 -3.31 19.12
C ASP A 624 36.34 -3.78 17.71
N SER A 625 37.39 -4.36 17.14
CA SER A 625 37.42 -5.13 15.93
C SER A 625 37.08 -6.60 16.24
N VAL A 626 36.63 -7.32 15.21
CA VAL A 626 36.81 -8.78 15.01
C VAL A 626 35.71 -9.76 15.52
N ASP A 627 35.31 -10.60 14.54
CA ASP A 627 34.73 -11.97 14.56
C ASP A 627 33.34 -12.24 15.15
N TYR A 628 32.34 -12.50 14.28
CA TYR A 628 32.03 -13.83 13.69
C TYR A 628 31.00 -13.73 12.55
#